data_AF-A0A7D7VRF3-F1
#
_entry.id   AF-A0A7D7VRF3-F1
#
_cell.length_a   1.000
_cell.length_b   1.000
_cell.length_c   1.000
_cell.angle_alpha   90.00
_cell.angle_beta   90.00
_cell.angle_gamma   90.00
#
_symmetry.space_group_name_H-M   'P 1'
#
loop_
_entity.id
_entity.type
_entity.pdbx_description
1 polymer ?
#
loop_
_entity_poly.entity_id
_entity_poly.type
_entity_poly.pdbx_seq_one_letter_code
_entity_poly.pdbx_strand_id
1 'polypeptide(L)'
;MKIQTTTITKHLDIRILGGLKLGKLESLRVTLSIQKTESTNILRHSIDLYNDNQVEKFVRRIAERLEIGTSVVRPTLQELTHELENYRFILLESEKQKQAGPEIKPLTAKATQKATAFLKKKNLLANTNEYIGRSGVIGEETNRLLMYLLFTSRKTNNPLHCISLGSSGVGKTHLQSKVA
;
A
#
# COMPACT_ATOMS: atom_id res chain seq x y z
N MET A 1 10.28 -1.54 -1.72
CA MET A 1 10.68 -2.92 -2.09
C MET A 1 10.70 -3.00 -3.61
N LYS A 2 11.88 -3.02 -4.24
CA LYS A 2 12.00 -3.03 -5.70
C LYS A 2 11.61 -4.41 -6.21
N ILE A 3 10.66 -4.43 -7.13
CA ILE A 3 10.20 -5.63 -7.83
C ILE A 3 11.30 -5.99 -8.82
N GLN A 4 12.10 -7.00 -8.46
CA GLN A 4 12.86 -7.79 -9.42
C GLN A 4 12.38 -9.21 -9.22
N THR A 5 11.18 -9.51 -9.71
CA THR A 5 10.86 -10.89 -10.05
C THR A 5 11.77 -11.22 -11.23
N THR A 6 12.87 -11.91 -10.92
CA THR A 6 13.88 -12.31 -11.88
C THR A 6 13.74 -13.82 -12.03
N THR A 7 13.11 -14.25 -13.11
CA THR A 7 12.99 -15.67 -13.45
C THR A 7 14.18 -16.00 -14.33
N ILE A 8 15.14 -16.74 -13.77
CA ILE A 8 16.31 -17.22 -14.50
C ILE A 8 16.05 -18.69 -14.81
N THR A 9 15.90 -18.98 -16.09
CA THR A 9 15.87 -20.35 -16.59
C THR A 9 17.25 -20.73 -17.12
N LYS A 10 17.43 -22.00 -17.47
CA LYS A 10 18.67 -22.47 -18.13
C LYS A 10 19.03 -21.66 -19.39
N HIS A 11 18.04 -21.08 -20.07
CA HIS A 11 18.22 -20.49 -21.40
C HIS A 11 17.88 -18.99 -21.50
N LEU A 12 17.08 -18.45 -20.58
CA LEU A 12 16.62 -17.07 -20.58
C LEU A 12 16.73 -16.44 -19.18
N ASP A 13 17.23 -15.21 -19.11
CA ASP A 13 17.08 -14.30 -17.97
C ASP A 13 15.94 -13.32 -18.29
N ILE A 14 14.87 -13.40 -17.48
CA ILE A 14 13.70 -12.55 -17.60
C ILE A 14 13.57 -11.69 -16.36
N ARG A 15 13.49 -10.38 -16.56
CA ARG A 15 13.30 -9.40 -15.49
C ARG A 15 12.08 -8.54 -15.78
N ILE A 16 11.29 -8.30 -14.74
CA ILE A 16 10.14 -7.41 -14.84
C ILE A 16 10.58 -5.97 -14.55
N LEU A 17 10.27 -5.07 -15.46
CA LEU A 17 10.53 -3.65 -15.35
C LEU A 17 9.29 -2.96 -14.78
N GLY A 18 9.40 -2.50 -13.53
CA GLY A 18 8.32 -1.80 -12.82
C GLY A 18 7.48 -2.74 -11.97
N GLY A 19 6.23 -2.35 -11.70
CA GLY A 19 5.31 -3.11 -10.85
C GLY A 19 4.05 -3.59 -11.57
N LEU A 20 3.36 -4.54 -10.94
CA LEU A 20 2.09 -5.07 -11.40
C LEU A 20 0.95 -4.13 -11.04
N LYS A 21 0.03 -3.91 -11.99
CA LYS A 21 -1.21 -3.18 -11.72
C LYS A 21 -2.22 -4.11 -11.04
N LEU A 22 -2.61 -3.79 -9.82
CA LEU A 22 -3.53 -4.65 -9.04
C LEU A 22 -5.01 -4.42 -9.40
N GLY A 23 -5.38 -3.20 -9.79
CA GLY A 23 -6.79 -2.80 -9.95
C GLY A 23 -7.57 -3.38 -11.15
N LYS A 24 -6.90 -4.00 -12.14
CA LYS A 24 -7.57 -4.54 -13.34
C LYS A 24 -7.31 -6.04 -13.51
N LEU A 25 -8.15 -6.89 -12.92
CA LEU A 25 -7.94 -8.33 -12.82
C LEU A 25 -7.98 -9.06 -14.17
N GLU A 26 -8.73 -8.54 -15.15
CA GLU A 26 -8.88 -9.12 -16.50
C GLU A 26 -7.62 -8.98 -17.40
N SER A 27 -6.56 -8.33 -16.92
CA SER A 27 -5.31 -8.13 -17.68
C SER A 27 -4.08 -8.39 -16.81
N LEU A 28 -3.01 -8.90 -17.42
CA LEU A 28 -1.70 -9.08 -16.79
C LEU A 28 -0.64 -8.35 -17.62
N ARG A 29 -0.74 -7.02 -17.62
CA ARG A 29 0.20 -6.17 -18.37
C ARG A 29 1.49 -5.96 -17.59
N VAL A 30 2.60 -6.35 -18.20
CA VAL A 30 3.95 -6.21 -17.66
C VAL A 30 4.90 -5.66 -18.71
N THR A 31 6.01 -5.08 -18.26
CA THR A 31 7.14 -4.75 -19.14
C THR A 31 8.27 -5.70 -18.80
N LEU A 32 8.71 -6.48 -19.78
CA LEU A 32 9.74 -7.50 -19.62
C LEU A 32 11.06 -7.03 -20.22
N SER A 33 12.16 -7.39 -19.58
CA SER A 33 13.52 -7.37 -20.10
C SER A 33 13.98 -8.82 -20.22
N ILE A 34 14.17 -9.30 -21.43
CA ILE A 34 14.47 -10.69 -21.75
C ILE A 34 15.80 -10.75 -22.48
N GLN A 35 16.67 -11.64 -22.04
CA GLN A 35 17.92 -11.95 -22.73
C GLN A 35 18.20 -13.45 -22.65
N LYS A 36 18.94 -13.96 -23.64
CA LYS A 36 19.52 -15.30 -23.56
C LYS A 36 20.59 -15.33 -22.47
N THR A 37 20.70 -16.43 -21.74
CA THR A 37 21.75 -16.60 -20.72
C THR A 37 23.12 -16.32 -21.34
N GLU A 38 23.97 -15.55 -20.64
CA GLU A 38 25.30 -15.12 -21.10
C GLU A 38 25.34 -14.23 -22.36
N SER A 39 24.18 -13.81 -22.89
CA SER A 39 24.10 -12.86 -24.00
C SER A 39 23.96 -11.42 -23.52
N THR A 40 24.48 -10.48 -24.31
CA THR A 40 24.32 -9.03 -24.12
C THR A 40 23.11 -8.47 -24.86
N ASN A 41 22.45 -9.27 -25.72
CA ASN A 41 21.30 -8.82 -26.49
C ASN A 41 20.04 -8.87 -25.63
N ILE A 42 19.51 -7.69 -25.31
CA ILE A 42 18.36 -7.52 -24.42
C ILE A 42 17.14 -7.04 -25.22
N LEU A 43 16.08 -7.82 -25.20
CA LEU A 43 14.77 -7.43 -25.71
C LEU A 43 13.92 -6.85 -24.58
N ARG A 44 13.48 -5.60 -24.72
CA ARG A 44 12.52 -4.97 -23.81
C ARG A 44 11.17 -4.82 -24.49
N HIS A 45 10.10 -5.27 -23.84
CA HIS A 45 8.75 -5.20 -24.41
C HIS A 45 7.66 -5.14 -23.36
N SER A 46 6.62 -4.35 -23.61
CA SER A 46 5.41 -4.36 -22.80
C SER A 46 4.37 -5.25 -23.46
N ILE A 47 3.77 -6.16 -22.69
CA ILE A 47 2.82 -7.16 -23.16
C ILE A 47 1.74 -7.39 -22.11
N ASP A 48 0.53 -7.73 -22.57
CA ASP A 48 -0.50 -8.35 -21.74
C ASP A 48 -0.41 -9.87 -21.84
N LEU A 49 0.03 -10.55 -20.78
CA LEU A 49 0.26 -11.99 -20.78
C LEU A 49 -1.03 -12.81 -20.88
N TYR A 50 -2.20 -12.20 -20.66
CA TYR A 50 -3.50 -12.86 -20.87
C TYR A 50 -4.00 -12.77 -22.31
N ASN A 51 -3.31 -12.02 -23.18
CA ASN A 51 -3.69 -11.89 -24.57
C ASN A 51 -2.88 -12.88 -25.44
N ASP A 52 -3.47 -14.03 -25.74
CA ASP A 52 -2.80 -15.11 -26.48
C ASP A 52 -2.23 -14.65 -27.85
N ASN A 53 -2.97 -13.82 -28.59
CA ASN A 53 -2.50 -13.24 -29.85
C ASN A 53 -1.23 -12.38 -29.68
N GLN A 54 -1.13 -11.61 -28.60
CA GLN A 54 0.08 -10.85 -28.29
C GLN A 54 1.22 -11.77 -27.85
N VAL A 55 0.92 -12.77 -27.03
CA VAL A 55 1.89 -13.75 -26.53
C VAL A 55 2.50 -14.52 -27.70
N GLU A 56 1.71 -15.00 -28.65
CA GLU A 56 2.22 -15.73 -29.81
C GLU A 56 3.16 -14.86 -30.67
N LYS A 57 2.76 -13.62 -30.98
CA LYS A 57 3.62 -12.68 -31.73
C LYS A 57 4.90 -12.38 -30.98
N PHE A 58 4.82 -12.28 -29.65
CA PHE A 58 5.98 -12.00 -28.82
C PHE A 58 6.92 -13.21 -28.71
N VAL A 59 6.40 -14.43 -28.59
CA VAL A 59 7.18 -15.67 -28.65
C VAL A 59 8.02 -15.74 -29.93
N ARG A 60 7.40 -15.48 -31.10
CA ARG A 60 8.10 -15.47 -32.39
C ARG A 60 9.19 -14.39 -32.42
N ARG A 61 8.88 -13.19 -31.95
CA ARG A 61 9.85 -12.08 -31.87
C ARG A 61 11.04 -12.39 -30.95
N ILE A 62 10.81 -13.01 -29.79
CA ILE A 62 11.90 -13.43 -28.88
C ILE A 62 12.76 -14.48 -29.59
N ALA A 63 12.12 -15.48 -30.19
CA ALA A 63 12.81 -16.58 -30.85
C ALA A 63 13.73 -16.10 -31.98
N GLU A 64 13.24 -15.17 -32.82
CA GLU A 64 14.01 -14.55 -33.90
C GLU A 64 15.14 -13.67 -33.38
N ARG A 65 14.87 -12.75 -32.44
CA ARG A 65 15.87 -11.76 -32.03
C ARG A 65 16.93 -12.29 -31.07
N LEU A 66 16.60 -13.32 -30.28
CA LEU A 66 17.52 -13.93 -29.32
C LEU A 66 18.05 -15.29 -29.80
N GLU A 67 17.69 -15.71 -31.01
CA GLU A 67 18.15 -16.96 -31.63
C GLU A 67 17.94 -18.16 -30.70
N ILE A 68 16.68 -18.33 -30.28
CA ILE A 68 16.25 -19.35 -29.32
C ILE A 68 14.95 -20.01 -29.80
N GLY A 69 14.81 -21.32 -29.62
CA GLY A 69 13.64 -22.05 -30.08
C GLY A 69 12.34 -21.61 -29.41
N THR A 70 11.25 -21.51 -30.17
CA THR A 70 9.91 -21.22 -29.64
C THR A 70 9.43 -22.28 -28.64
N SER A 71 9.93 -23.52 -28.75
CA SER A 71 9.72 -24.61 -27.81
C SER A 71 10.30 -24.36 -26.42
N VAL A 72 11.26 -23.43 -26.28
CA VAL A 72 11.79 -22.98 -25.00
C VAL A 72 11.07 -21.72 -24.53
N VAL A 73 10.87 -20.75 -25.42
CA VAL A 73 10.26 -19.45 -25.06
C VAL A 73 8.83 -19.60 -24.57
N ARG A 74 8.01 -20.42 -25.24
CA ARG A 74 6.57 -20.53 -24.93
C ARG A 74 6.33 -21.12 -23.53
N PRO A 75 6.92 -22.27 -23.14
CA PRO A 75 6.79 -22.78 -21.77
C PRO A 75 7.30 -21.79 -20.72
N THR A 76 8.45 -21.13 -20.97
CA THR A 76 9.00 -20.14 -20.03
C THR A 76 8.05 -18.96 -19.79
N LEU A 77 7.37 -18.46 -20.83
CA LEU A 77 6.37 -17.40 -20.65
C LEU A 77 5.11 -17.90 -19.93
N GLN A 78 4.73 -19.17 -20.07
CA GLN A 78 3.62 -19.77 -19.32
C GLN A 78 3.97 -19.90 -17.83
N GLU A 79 5.17 -20.39 -17.51
CA GLU A 79 5.68 -20.44 -16.14
C GLU A 79 5.74 -19.05 -15.50
N LEU A 80 6.28 -18.06 -16.21
CA LEU A 80 6.30 -16.67 -15.77
C LEU A 80 4.89 -16.13 -15.49
N THR A 81 3.92 -16.46 -16.35
CA THR A 81 2.53 -16.03 -16.16
C THR A 81 1.99 -16.59 -14.84
N HIS A 82 2.21 -17.88 -14.58
CA HIS A 82 1.79 -18.52 -13.33
C HIS A 82 2.47 -17.92 -12.09
N GLU A 83 3.78 -17.66 -12.14
CA GLU A 83 4.50 -17.01 -11.05
C GLU A 83 3.93 -15.61 -10.76
N LEU A 84 3.56 -14.86 -11.79
CA LEU A 84 3.00 -13.53 -11.65
C LEU A 84 1.58 -13.53 -11.11
N GLU A 85 0.76 -14.52 -11.45
CA GLU A 85 -0.56 -14.73 -10.86
C GLU A 85 -0.45 -14.99 -9.36
N ASN A 86 0.44 -15.90 -8.94
CA ASN A 86 0.69 -16.20 -7.53
C ASN A 86 1.18 -14.96 -6.78
N TYR A 87 2.13 -14.22 -7.37
CA TYR A 87 2.63 -12.99 -6.78
C TYR A 87 1.54 -11.91 -6.67
N ARG A 88 0.67 -11.79 -7.67
CA ARG A 88 -0.48 -10.88 -7.64
C ARG A 88 -1.47 -11.23 -6.54
N PHE A 89 -1.72 -12.52 -6.30
CA PHE A 89 -2.57 -12.98 -5.20
C PHE A 89 -2.01 -12.51 -3.85
N ILE A 90 -0.71 -12.72 -3.60
CA ILE A 90 -0.03 -12.29 -2.36
C ILE A 90 -0.11 -10.76 -2.19
N LEU A 91 0.09 -10.01 -3.27
CA LEU A 91 -0.02 -8.54 -3.22
C LEU A 91 -1.42 -8.09 -2.83
N LEU A 92 -2.47 -8.70 -3.39
CA LEU A 92 -3.86 -8.38 -3.06
C LEU A 92 -4.19 -8.69 -1.60
N GLU A 93 -3.71 -9.81 -1.04
CA GLU A 93 -3.87 -10.12 0.38
C GLU A 93 -3.15 -9.09 1.26
N SER A 94 -1.95 -8.69 0.88
CA SER A 94 -1.19 -7.67 1.61
C SER A 94 -1.87 -6.29 1.58
N GLU A 95 -2.52 -5.94 0.46
CA GLU A 95 -3.29 -4.70 0.36
C GLU A 95 -4.57 -4.76 1.19
N LYS A 96 -5.27 -5.90 1.21
CA LYS A 96 -6.42 -6.11 2.09
C LYS A 96 -6.04 -5.96 3.56
N GLN A 97 -4.90 -6.51 3.99
CA GLN A 97 -4.40 -6.35 5.36
C GLN A 97 -4.05 -4.89 5.69
N LYS A 98 -3.46 -4.14 4.76
CA LYS A 98 -3.17 -2.72 4.94
C LYS A 98 -4.44 -1.86 4.98
N GLN A 99 -5.45 -2.22 4.20
CA GLN A 99 -6.73 -1.51 4.12
C GLN A 99 -7.68 -1.86 5.29
N ALA A 100 -7.49 -3.02 5.94
CA ALA A 100 -8.24 -3.42 7.12
C ALA A 100 -8.03 -2.50 8.35
N GLY A 101 -7.19 -1.47 8.24
CA GLY A 101 -6.80 -0.61 9.35
C GLY A 101 -5.89 -1.35 10.34
N PRO A 102 -5.31 -0.66 11.32
CA PRO A 102 -4.63 -1.35 12.41
C PRO A 102 -5.61 -2.34 13.04
N GLU A 103 -5.18 -3.60 13.18
CA GLU A 103 -5.89 -4.64 13.92
C GLU A 103 -6.46 -4.00 15.19
N ILE A 104 -7.79 -3.93 15.31
CA ILE A 104 -8.43 -3.38 16.50
C ILE A 104 -8.12 -4.35 17.64
N LYS A 105 -6.99 -4.12 18.32
CA LYS A 105 -6.63 -4.91 19.50
C LYS A 105 -7.75 -4.69 20.52
N PRO A 106 -8.52 -5.73 20.86
CA PRO A 106 -9.58 -5.58 21.85
C PRO A 106 -8.92 -5.15 23.17
N LEU A 107 -9.54 -4.16 23.83
CA LEU A 107 -9.07 -3.73 25.13
C LEU A 107 -9.12 -4.91 26.11
N THR A 108 -8.00 -5.20 26.76
CA THR A 108 -7.97 -6.17 27.86
C THR A 108 -8.85 -5.68 29.01
N ALA A 109 -9.38 -6.58 29.85
CA ALA A 109 -10.20 -6.20 31.00
C ALA A 109 -9.52 -5.15 31.89
N LYS A 110 -8.20 -5.28 32.10
CA LYS A 110 -7.37 -4.32 32.85
C LYS A 110 -7.28 -2.95 32.16
N ALA A 111 -7.15 -2.91 30.83
CA ALA A 111 -7.13 -1.66 30.08
C ALA A 111 -8.50 -0.97 30.12
N THR A 112 -9.58 -1.73 29.96
CA THR A 112 -10.96 -1.24 30.07
C THR A 112 -11.21 -0.64 31.46
N GLN A 113 -10.86 -1.34 32.53
CA GLN A 113 -11.04 -0.85 33.90
C GLN A 113 -10.29 0.47 34.15
N LYS A 114 -9.03 0.58 33.68
CA LYS A 114 -8.25 1.82 33.78
C LYS A 114 -8.88 2.97 33.00
N ALA A 115 -9.32 2.71 31.78
CA ALA A 115 -9.99 3.71 30.94
C ALA A 115 -11.29 4.19 31.58
N THR A 116 -12.14 3.29 32.06
CA THR A 116 -13.40 3.62 32.74
C THR A 116 -13.15 4.42 34.02
N ALA A 117 -12.13 4.04 34.81
CA ALA A 117 -11.77 4.78 36.02
C ALA A 117 -11.31 6.20 35.69
N PHE A 118 -10.54 6.40 34.60
CA PHE A 118 -10.15 7.71 34.13
C PHE A 118 -11.35 8.56 33.70
N LEU A 119 -12.26 7.99 32.90
CA LEU A 119 -13.45 8.69 32.40
C LEU A 119 -14.42 9.11 33.52
N LYS A 120 -14.35 8.50 34.70
CA LYS A 120 -15.15 8.86 35.89
C LYS A 120 -14.50 9.90 36.81
N LYS A 121 -13.29 10.38 36.51
CA LYS A 121 -12.61 11.37 37.36
C LYS A 121 -13.31 12.73 37.29
N LYS A 122 -13.30 13.46 38.41
CA LYS A 122 -13.65 14.90 38.43
C LYS A 122 -12.70 15.68 37.52
N ASN A 123 -13.18 16.79 36.97
CA ASN A 123 -12.41 17.67 36.07
C ASN A 123 -11.87 16.94 34.84
N LEU A 124 -12.66 16.03 34.26
CA LEU A 124 -12.25 15.18 33.14
C LEU A 124 -11.64 15.98 31.98
N LEU A 125 -12.27 17.08 31.58
CA LEU A 125 -11.78 17.91 30.46
C LEU A 125 -10.40 18.51 30.74
N ALA A 126 -10.16 19.01 31.96
CA ALA A 126 -8.87 19.55 32.34
C ALA A 126 -7.79 18.46 32.36
N ASN A 127 -8.11 17.29 32.94
CA ASN A 127 -7.20 16.14 32.94
C ASN A 127 -6.87 15.70 31.50
N THR A 128 -7.88 15.56 30.64
CA THR A 128 -7.70 15.20 29.22
C THR A 128 -6.81 16.22 28.51
N ASN A 129 -7.02 17.51 28.74
CA ASN A 129 -6.22 18.57 28.14
C ASN A 129 -4.75 18.49 28.55
N GLU A 130 -4.48 18.17 29.81
CA GLU A 130 -3.14 17.94 30.32
C GLU A 130 -2.46 16.74 29.62
N TYR A 131 -3.17 15.63 29.45
CA TYR A 131 -2.64 14.47 28.73
C TYR A 131 -2.35 14.76 27.25
N ILE A 132 -3.19 15.55 26.58
CA ILE A 132 -2.93 16.01 25.20
C ILE A 132 -1.65 16.87 25.15
N GLY A 133 -1.43 17.71 26.16
CA GLY A 133 -0.17 18.45 26.30
C GLY A 133 1.04 17.53 26.44
N ARG A 134 0.95 16.54 27.34
CA ARG A 134 2.00 15.54 27.61
C ARG A 134 2.30 14.64 26.40
N SER A 135 1.35 14.44 25.48
CA SER A 135 1.57 13.67 24.25
C SER A 135 2.28 14.47 23.15
N GLY A 136 2.62 15.74 23.39
CA GLY A 136 3.44 16.56 22.49
C GLY A 136 2.67 17.62 21.70
N VAL A 137 1.43 17.93 22.07
CA VAL A 137 0.67 19.10 21.55
C VAL A 137 0.77 20.24 22.56
N ILE A 138 1.90 20.95 22.51
CA ILE A 138 2.26 22.02 23.45
C ILE A 138 1.65 23.35 22.97
N GLY A 139 1.10 24.14 23.90
CA GLY A 139 0.42 25.41 23.60
C GLY A 139 -1.01 25.23 23.11
N GLU A 140 -1.66 26.33 22.72
CA GLU A 140 -3.01 26.34 22.14
C GLU A 140 -4.05 25.58 22.99
N GLU A 141 -4.00 25.74 24.32
CA GLU A 141 -4.69 24.84 25.26
C GLU A 141 -6.21 24.79 25.07
N THR A 142 -6.82 25.92 24.73
CA THR A 142 -8.25 26.00 24.42
C THR A 142 -8.55 25.29 23.10
N ASN A 143 -7.73 25.55 22.07
CA ASN A 143 -7.96 25.03 20.73
C ASN A 143 -7.69 23.53 20.62
N ARG A 144 -6.68 22.99 21.32
CA ARG A 144 -6.40 21.54 21.34
C ARG A 144 -7.53 20.76 22.02
N LEU A 145 -8.11 21.29 23.09
CA LEU A 145 -9.26 20.67 23.76
C LEU A 145 -10.52 20.75 22.88
N LEU A 146 -10.76 21.89 22.22
CA LEU A 146 -11.86 22.05 21.27
C LEU A 146 -11.75 21.04 20.11
N MET A 147 -10.55 20.86 19.56
CA MET A 147 -10.29 19.87 18.50
C MET A 147 -10.56 18.45 18.97
N TYR A 148 -10.14 18.10 20.20
CA TYR A 148 -10.43 16.79 20.77
C TYR A 148 -11.95 16.53 20.87
N LEU A 149 -12.72 17.50 21.34
CA LEU A 149 -14.19 17.40 21.42
C LEU A 149 -14.84 17.29 20.04
N LEU A 150 -14.32 18.04 19.06
CA LEU A 150 -14.78 17.97 17.68
C LEU A 150 -14.54 16.58 17.07
N PHE A 151 -13.33 16.02 17.19
CA PHE A 151 -13.03 14.71 16.64
C PHE A 151 -13.78 13.57 17.33
N THR A 152 -14.09 13.72 18.62
CA THR A 152 -14.90 12.74 19.36
C THR A 152 -16.39 12.89 19.10
N SER A 153 -16.87 14.06 18.68
CA SER A 153 -18.28 14.29 18.33
C SER A 153 -18.82 13.37 17.23
N ARG A 154 -17.95 12.83 16.35
CA ARG A 154 -18.30 11.81 15.34
C ARG A 154 -18.88 10.52 15.93
N LYS A 155 -18.68 10.29 17.23
CA LYS A 155 -19.23 9.14 17.98
C LYS A 155 -20.57 9.46 18.65
N THR A 156 -21.09 10.67 18.46
CA THR A 156 -22.39 11.12 18.97
C THR A 156 -23.38 11.26 17.81
N ASN A 157 -24.67 11.43 18.14
CA ASN A 157 -25.72 11.57 17.13
C ASN A 157 -25.66 12.90 16.34
N ASN A 158 -24.91 13.89 16.82
CA ASN A 158 -24.79 15.20 16.18
C ASN A 158 -23.32 15.64 16.11
N PRO A 159 -22.60 15.30 15.02
CA PRO A 159 -21.20 15.68 14.87
C PRO A 159 -21.04 17.20 14.74
N LEU A 160 -19.97 17.73 15.33
CA LEU A 160 -19.64 19.14 15.28
C LEU A 160 -18.74 19.45 14.08
N HIS A 161 -18.92 20.64 13.50
CA HIS A 161 -18.09 21.16 12.42
C HIS A 161 -17.31 22.39 12.89
N CYS A 162 -16.08 22.57 12.39
CA CYS A 162 -15.22 23.70 12.73
C CYS A 162 -14.43 24.16 11.51
N ILE A 163 -14.22 25.48 11.42
CA ILE A 163 -13.34 26.12 10.46
C ILE A 163 -12.19 26.75 11.26
N SER A 164 -10.95 26.38 10.94
CA SER A 164 -9.75 26.96 11.56
C SER A 164 -9.20 28.06 10.67
N LEU A 165 -9.21 29.29 11.18
CA LEU A 165 -8.68 30.48 10.51
C LEU A 165 -7.41 30.97 11.23
N GLY A 166 -6.41 31.40 10.48
CA GLY A 166 -5.18 31.96 11.04
C GLY A 166 -4.11 32.20 9.97
N SER A 167 -3.13 33.05 10.29
CA SER A 167 -2.03 33.43 9.38
C SER A 167 -1.19 32.22 8.92
N SER A 168 -0.44 32.38 7.83
CA SER A 168 0.45 31.30 7.35
C SER A 168 1.50 30.92 8.41
N GLY A 169 1.85 29.64 8.52
CA GLY A 169 2.90 29.16 9.42
C GLY A 169 2.54 28.99 10.91
N VAL A 170 1.36 29.42 11.37
CA VAL A 170 0.99 29.38 12.81
C VAL A 170 0.59 28.00 13.37
N GLY A 171 0.89 26.91 12.66
CA GLY A 171 0.65 25.55 13.17
C GLY A 171 -0.78 24.99 13.06
N LYS A 172 -1.67 25.60 12.26
CA LYS A 172 -3.06 25.10 12.05
C LYS A 172 -3.12 23.61 11.69
N THR A 173 -2.36 23.20 10.66
CA THR A 173 -2.30 21.81 10.21
C THR A 173 -1.68 20.90 11.26
N HIS A 174 -0.69 21.40 11.99
CA HIS A 174 -0.02 20.64 13.06
C HIS A 174 -0.98 20.36 14.23
N LEU A 175 -1.78 21.34 14.64
CA LEU A 175 -2.79 21.17 15.69
C LEU A 175 -3.87 20.16 15.26
N GLN A 176 -4.37 20.27 14.03
CA GLN A 176 -5.40 19.37 13.51
C GLN A 176 -4.89 17.94 13.37
N SER A 177 -3.68 17.74 12.84
CA SER A 177 -3.15 16.39 12.58
C SER A 177 -2.66 15.67 13.83
N LYS A 178 -2.19 16.39 14.87
CA LYS A 178 -1.68 15.76 16.09
C LYS A 178 -2.73 15.44 17.14
N VAL A 179 -3.90 16.11 17.10
CA VAL A 179 -5.00 15.82 18.03
C VAL A 179 -5.94 14.73 17.47
N ALA A 180 -6.00 14.57 16.13
CA ALA A 180 -6.78 13.54 15.44
C ALA A 180 -6.22 12.13 15.65
#